data_AF-A0A2E1VTP6-F1
#
_entry.id   AF-A0A2E1VTP6-F1
#
_cell.length_a   1.000
_cell.length_b   1.000
_cell.length_c   1.000
_cell.angle_alpha   90.00
_cell.angle_beta   90.00
_cell.angle_gamma   90.00
#
_symmetry.space_group_name_H-M   'P 1'
#
loop_
_entity.id
_entity.type
_entity.pdbx_description
1 polymer ?
#
loop_
_entity_poly.entity_id
_entity_poly.type
_entity_poly.pdbx_seq_one_letter_code
_entity_poly.pdbx_strand_id
1 'polypeptide(L)'
;MLFRYKPDDGRNARQIAFWFGEAAIAFGCTAFAGLLDRWVSLRGPLIESMPKVPVFGVGLTGSFALGLALFLVLTFVWVQFLAKEKTAQHLIEVEAEINKVTWPSFKEASNSSIVVLVTVVILMAFLALIDFVFGRVFDVILWS
;
A
#
# COMPACT_ATOMS: atom_id res chain seq x y z
N MET A 1 28.44 -2.80 -0.49
CA MET A 1 28.57 -4.25 -0.17
C MET A 1 28.40 -4.42 1.33
N LEU A 2 27.16 -4.53 1.81
CA LEU A 2 26.86 -4.69 3.24
C LEU A 2 26.72 -6.17 3.58
N PHE A 3 27.57 -6.61 4.51
CA PHE A 3 27.54 -7.81 5.35
C PHE A 3 26.64 -8.97 4.91
N ARG A 4 27.33 -10.01 4.43
CA ARG A 4 26.83 -11.30 3.96
C ARG A 4 26.85 -12.30 5.13
N TYR A 5 25.83 -12.29 6.00
CA TYR A 5 25.72 -13.24 7.12
C TYR A 5 24.84 -14.48 6.82
N LYS A 6 24.13 -14.52 5.68
CA LYS A 6 23.70 -15.76 5.01
C LYS A 6 23.61 -15.46 3.50
N PRO A 7 24.30 -16.18 2.61
CA PRO A 7 24.46 -15.74 1.22
C PRO A 7 23.19 -15.74 0.37
N ASP A 8 22.12 -16.46 0.75
CA ASP A 8 21.04 -16.77 -0.20
C ASP A 8 19.59 -16.62 0.29
N ASP A 9 19.33 -16.31 1.57
CA ASP A 9 17.95 -16.16 2.08
C ASP A 9 17.69 -14.75 2.62
N GLY A 10 16.59 -14.13 2.21
CA GLY A 10 16.16 -12.82 2.72
C GLY A 10 16.16 -11.66 1.71
N ARG A 11 16.57 -11.88 0.45
CA ARG A 11 16.75 -10.77 -0.51
C ARG A 11 15.42 -10.09 -0.80
N ASN A 12 14.37 -10.88 -1.01
CA ASN A 12 13.06 -10.35 -1.38
C ASN A 12 12.42 -9.65 -0.19
N ALA A 13 12.42 -10.24 1.00
CA ALA A 13 11.86 -9.60 2.20
C ALA A 13 12.58 -8.29 2.55
N ARG A 14 13.90 -8.23 2.42
CA ARG A 14 14.67 -7.01 2.67
C ARG A 14 14.39 -5.91 1.65
N GLN A 15 14.32 -6.26 0.36
CA GLN A 15 13.99 -5.28 -0.69
C GLN A 15 12.56 -4.76 -0.51
N ILE A 16 11.62 -5.64 -0.19
CA ILE A 16 10.23 -5.28 0.08
C ILE A 16 10.13 -4.34 1.29
N ALA A 17 10.76 -4.68 2.42
CA ALA A 17 10.75 -3.84 3.62
C ALA A 17 11.42 -2.48 3.39
N PHE A 18 12.49 -2.43 2.58
CA PHE A 18 13.11 -1.19 2.17
C PHE A 18 12.13 -0.33 1.34
N TRP A 19 11.61 -0.86 0.23
CA TRP A 19 10.73 -0.09 -0.67
C TRP A 19 9.43 0.36 -0.01
N PHE A 20 8.80 -0.49 0.82
CA PHE A 20 7.61 -0.09 1.57
C PHE A 20 7.91 0.99 2.61
N GLY A 21 9.05 0.90 3.30
CA GLY A 21 9.47 1.93 4.23
C GLY A 21 9.75 3.27 3.55
N GLU A 22 10.48 3.25 2.44
CA GLU A 22 10.72 4.44 1.61
C GLU A 22 9.41 5.07 1.11
N ALA A 23 8.47 4.25 0.62
CA ALA A 23 7.16 4.73 0.19
C ALA A 23 6.36 5.36 1.34
N ALA A 24 6.38 4.74 2.53
CA ALA A 24 5.71 5.28 3.71
C ALA A 24 6.35 6.60 4.18
N ILE A 25 7.68 6.71 4.15
CA ILE A 25 8.41 7.93 4.48
C ILE A 25 8.11 9.03 3.45
N ALA A 26 8.13 8.72 2.15
CA ALA A 26 7.79 9.67 1.09
C ALA A 26 6.34 10.18 1.24
N PHE A 27 5.40 9.29 1.52
CA PHE A 27 4.01 9.67 1.81
C PHE A 27 3.91 10.54 3.08
N GLY A 28 4.61 10.17 4.15
CA GLY A 28 4.66 10.96 5.39
C GLY A 28 5.24 12.36 5.18
N CYS A 29 6.34 12.48 4.44
CA CYS A 29 6.98 13.77 4.13
C CYS A 29 6.11 14.65 3.23
N THR A 30 5.43 14.07 2.24
CA THR A 30 4.52 14.82 1.36
C THR A 30 3.27 15.29 2.11
N ALA A 31 2.67 14.44 2.94
CA ALA A 31 1.55 14.82 3.81
C ALA A 31 1.96 15.91 4.81
N PHE A 32 3.13 15.78 5.44
CA PHE A 32 3.66 16.76 6.39
C PHE A 32 4.03 18.09 5.72
N ALA A 33 4.65 18.05 4.55
CA ALA A 33 4.91 19.26 3.75
C ALA A 33 3.60 19.96 3.36
N GLY A 34 2.55 19.20 3.03
CA GLY A 34 1.20 19.75 2.80
C GLY A 34 0.60 20.41 4.04
N LEU A 35 0.85 19.88 5.24
CA LEU A 35 0.45 20.52 6.51
C LEU A 35 1.26 21.80 6.78
N LEU A 36 2.56 21.79 6.50
CA LEU A 36 3.43 22.97 6.65
C LEU A 36 3.05 24.10 5.69
N ASP A 37 2.58 23.76 4.49
CA ASP A 37 2.07 24.73 3.52
C ASP A 37 0.80 25.46 4.01
N ARG A 38 0.14 25.00 5.08
CA ARG A 38 -0.96 25.76 5.69
C ARG A 38 -0.50 27.03 6.43
N TRP A 39 0.78 27.14 6.76
CA TRP A 39 1.34 28.29 7.48
C TRP A 39 1.85 29.36 6.52
N VAL A 40 1.30 30.58 6.62
CA VAL A 40 1.61 31.72 5.74
C VAL A 40 3.11 32.06 5.69
N SER A 41 3.82 31.88 6.79
CA SER A 41 5.27 32.16 6.90
C SER A 41 6.15 31.20 6.07
N LEU A 42 5.67 29.97 5.81
CA LEU A 42 6.44 28.91 5.16
C LEU A 42 6.19 28.80 3.64
N ARG A 43 5.18 29.53 3.13
CA ARG A 43 4.82 29.62 1.71
C ARG A 43 5.75 30.48 0.86
N GLY A 44 6.61 31.28 1.50
CA GLY A 44 7.53 32.16 0.79
C GLY A 44 8.56 31.39 -0.05
N PRO A 45 8.93 31.89 -1.24
CA PRO A 45 10.04 31.34 -2.01
C PRO A 45 11.36 31.56 -1.25
N LEU A 46 12.18 30.51 -1.10
CA LEU A 46 13.47 30.58 -0.41
C LEU A 46 14.52 31.40 -1.17
N ILE A 47 14.37 31.52 -2.50
CA ILE A 47 15.25 32.28 -3.38
C ILE A 47 14.36 33.08 -4.32
N GLU A 48 14.35 34.41 -4.15
CA GLU A 48 13.55 35.33 -4.99
C GLU A 48 13.90 35.24 -6.49
N SER A 49 15.10 34.74 -6.82
CA SER A 49 15.64 34.62 -8.18
C SER A 49 15.29 33.32 -8.92
N MET A 50 14.62 32.33 -8.29
CA MET A 50 14.20 31.07 -8.96
C MET A 50 12.81 30.60 -8.50
N PRO A 51 11.73 31.15 -9.08
CA PRO A 51 10.37 30.80 -8.69
C PRO A 51 9.90 29.41 -9.15
N LYS A 52 10.59 28.73 -10.09
CA LYS A 52 10.21 27.40 -10.60
C LYS A 52 11.44 26.54 -10.90
N VAL A 53 11.50 25.32 -10.35
CA VAL A 53 12.43 24.30 -10.89
C VAL A 53 11.87 23.76 -12.21
N PRO A 54 12.60 23.88 -13.33
CA PRO A 54 12.08 23.67 -14.69
C PRO A 54 11.69 22.22 -15.02
N VAL A 55 11.99 21.24 -14.16
CA VAL A 55 11.68 19.82 -14.41
C VAL A 55 10.45 19.32 -13.62
N PHE A 56 10.11 19.94 -12.49
CA PHE A 56 9.03 19.45 -11.59
C PHE A 56 7.92 20.47 -11.29
N GLY A 57 8.02 21.73 -11.77
CA GLY A 57 6.96 22.73 -11.60
C GLY A 57 6.66 23.15 -10.15
N VAL A 58 7.40 22.61 -9.18
CA VAL A 58 7.30 22.95 -7.76
C VAL A 58 8.11 24.21 -7.46
N GLY A 59 7.56 25.12 -6.65
CA GLY A 59 8.32 26.25 -6.12
C GLY A 59 9.30 25.77 -5.07
N LEU A 60 10.51 26.35 -5.02
CA LEU A 60 11.47 26.16 -3.92
C LEU A 60 10.97 26.91 -2.69
N THR A 61 9.87 26.42 -2.12
CA THR A 61 9.19 26.96 -0.94
C THR A 61 9.90 26.47 0.32
N GLY A 62 9.85 27.24 1.41
CA GLY A 62 10.39 26.82 2.72
C GLY A 62 9.90 25.43 3.15
N SER A 63 8.62 25.15 2.90
CA SER A 63 8.00 23.83 3.13
C SER A 63 8.65 22.69 2.35
N PHE A 64 9.08 22.91 1.10
CA PHE A 64 9.69 21.87 0.25
C PHE A 64 11.11 21.52 0.72
N ALA A 65 11.91 22.52 1.07
CA ALA A 65 13.26 22.28 1.59
C ALA A 65 13.25 21.54 2.93
N LEU A 66 12.32 21.91 3.83
CA LEU A 66 12.12 21.19 5.09
C LEU A 66 11.61 19.76 4.85
N GLY A 67 10.67 19.58 3.94
CA GLY A 67 10.17 18.25 3.55
C GLY A 67 11.28 17.35 2.98
N LEU A 68 12.15 17.89 2.13
CA LEU A 68 13.28 17.17 1.54
C LEU A 68 14.37 16.84 2.59
N ALA A 69 14.71 17.79 3.45
CA ALA A 69 15.67 17.54 4.53
C ALA A 69 15.17 16.44 5.48
N LEU A 70 13.89 16.51 5.86
CA LEU A 70 13.24 15.53 6.72
C LEU A 70 13.18 14.15 6.03
N PHE A 71 12.88 14.11 4.72
CA PHE A 71 12.93 12.88 3.93
C PHE A 71 14.31 12.21 3.97
N LEU A 72 15.38 12.97 3.73
CA LEU A 72 16.75 12.43 3.76
C LEU A 72 17.15 11.91 5.14
N VAL A 73 16.81 12.63 6.20
CA VAL A 73 17.11 12.21 7.58
C VAL A 73 16.32 10.95 7.95
N LEU A 74 15.03 10.89 7.64
CA LEU A 74 14.20 9.71 7.93
C LEU A 74 14.66 8.50 7.13
N THR A 75 14.96 8.67 5.85
CA THR A 75 15.51 7.61 4.98
C THR A 75 16.82 7.07 5.54
N PHE A 76 17.73 7.95 5.97
CA PHE A 76 18.98 7.53 6.57
C PHE A 76 18.77 6.73 7.87
N VAL A 77 17.93 7.23 8.78
CA VAL A 77 17.59 6.53 10.04
C VAL A 77 16.91 5.19 9.76
N TRP A 78 16.03 5.13 8.76
CA TRP A 78 15.31 3.92 8.34
C TRP A 78 16.27 2.85 7.84
N VAL A 79 17.20 3.21 6.95
CA VAL A 79 18.23 2.27 6.44
C VAL A 79 19.10 1.74 7.58
N GLN A 80 19.51 2.61 8.52
CA GLN A 80 20.27 2.18 9.70
C GLN A 80 19.47 1.24 10.61
N PHE A 81 18.17 1.45 10.75
CA PHE A 81 17.28 0.57 11.51
C PHE A 81 17.12 -0.81 10.84
N LEU A 82 16.97 -0.83 9.51
CA LEU A 82 16.83 -2.05 8.72
C LEU A 82 18.15 -2.84 8.64
N ALA A 83 19.29 -2.17 8.79
CA ALA A 83 20.62 -2.78 8.84
C ALA A 83 20.94 -3.47 10.17
N LYS A 84 20.13 -3.30 11.23
CA LYS A 84 20.31 -3.98 12.51
C LYS A 84 20.14 -5.50 12.34
N GLU A 85 21.04 -6.27 12.93
CA GLU A 85 21.08 -7.74 12.81
C GLU A 85 19.77 -8.40 13.22
N LYS A 86 19.16 -7.94 14.33
CA LYS A 86 17.88 -8.45 14.80
C LYS A 86 16.77 -8.28 13.76
N THR A 87 16.62 -7.09 13.17
CA THR A 87 15.60 -6.84 12.15
C THR A 87 15.83 -7.71 10.91
N ALA A 88 17.09 -7.84 10.50
CA ALA A 88 17.45 -8.69 9.36
C ALA A 88 17.14 -10.17 9.60
N GLN A 89 17.40 -10.70 10.80
CA GLN A 89 17.07 -12.08 11.16
C GLN A 89 15.55 -12.34 11.13
N HIS A 90 14.75 -11.41 11.68
CA HIS A 90 13.29 -11.53 11.65
C HIS A 90 12.75 -11.55 10.21
N LEU A 91 13.29 -10.70 9.32
CA LEU A 91 12.90 -10.68 7.90
C LEU A 91 13.22 -12.00 7.19
N ILE A 92 14.38 -12.59 7.49
CA ILE A 92 14.81 -13.89 6.94
C ILE A 92 13.90 -15.02 7.45
N GLU A 93 13.58 -15.03 8.74
CA GLU A 93 12.67 -16.02 9.33
C GLU A 93 11.27 -15.96 8.72
N VAL A 94 10.73 -14.76 8.52
CA VAL A 94 9.43 -14.56 7.85
C VAL A 94 9.47 -15.03 6.41
N GLU A 95 10.53 -14.73 5.65
CA GLU A 95 10.68 -15.21 4.27
C GLU A 95 10.73 -16.75 4.22
N ALA A 96 11.49 -17.37 5.13
CA ALA A 96 11.56 -18.82 5.24
C ALA A 96 10.20 -19.44 5.60
N GLU A 97 9.40 -18.80 6.46
CA GLU A 97 8.07 -19.28 6.82
C GLU A 97 7.07 -19.11 5.67
N ILE A 98 7.12 -17.98 4.95
CA ILE A 98 6.29 -17.74 3.76
C ILE A 98 6.60 -18.76 2.67
N ASN A 99 7.87 -19.14 2.49
CA ASN A 99 8.28 -20.15 1.49
C ASN A 99 7.77 -21.56 1.83
N LYS A 100 7.39 -21.85 3.08
CA LYS A 100 6.75 -23.12 3.45
C LYS A 100 5.26 -23.15 3.08
N VAL A 101 4.65 -21.98 2.88
CA VAL A 101 3.25 -21.89 2.46
C VAL A 101 3.18 -22.29 0.99
N THR A 102 2.62 -23.47 0.74
CA THR A 102 2.34 -23.94 -0.61
C THR A 102 1.13 -23.17 -1.16
N TRP A 103 1.41 -22.13 -1.94
CA TRP A 103 0.35 -21.37 -2.59
C TRP A 103 -0.32 -22.23 -3.68
N PRO A 104 -1.67 -22.29 -3.68
CA PRO A 104 -2.39 -23.03 -4.71
C PRO A 104 -2.06 -22.44 -6.08
N SER A 105 -1.94 -23.29 -7.10
CA SER A 105 -1.70 -22.82 -8.46
C SER A 105 -2.87 -21.94 -8.93
N PHE A 106 -2.62 -20.96 -9.80
CA PHE A 106 -3.67 -20.07 -10.34
C PHE A 106 -4.88 -20.83 -10.89
N LYS A 107 -4.66 -22.03 -11.45
CA LYS A 107 -5.70 -22.91 -11.96
C LYS A 107 -6.59 -23.49 -10.86
N GLU A 108 -6.01 -23.88 -9.73
CA GLU A 108 -6.72 -24.42 -8.57
C GLU A 108 -7.52 -23.33 -7.85
N ALA A 109 -6.93 -22.15 -7.69
CA ALA A 109 -7.62 -20.98 -7.14
C ALA A 109 -8.83 -20.60 -8.02
N SER A 110 -8.65 -20.55 -9.34
CA SER A 110 -9.74 -20.25 -10.29
C SER A 110 -10.83 -21.31 -10.28
N ASN A 111 -10.47 -22.60 -10.21
CA ASN A 111 -11.46 -23.68 -10.14
C ASN A 111 -12.24 -23.68 -8.80
N SER A 112 -11.62 -23.23 -7.72
CA SER A 112 -12.32 -23.06 -6.44
C SER A 112 -13.28 -21.86 -6.49
N SER A 113 -12.85 -20.75 -7.09
CA SER A 113 -13.71 -19.57 -7.27
C SER A 113 -14.88 -19.81 -8.23
N ILE A 114 -14.71 -20.60 -9.30
CA ILE A 114 -15.81 -20.86 -10.25
C ILE A 114 -16.93 -21.67 -9.60
N VAL A 115 -16.60 -22.62 -8.72
CA VAL A 115 -17.61 -23.37 -7.96
C VAL A 115 -18.39 -22.41 -7.06
N VAL A 116 -17.70 -21.54 -6.31
CA VAL A 116 -18.36 -20.53 -5.48
C VAL A 116 -19.21 -19.56 -6.31
N LEU A 117 -18.73 -19.15 -7.49
CA LEU A 117 -19.49 -18.28 -8.39
C LEU A 117 -20.79 -18.96 -8.83
N VAL A 118 -20.72 -20.23 -9.23
CA VAL A 118 -21.89 -21.01 -9.66
C VAL A 118 -22.89 -21.18 -8.52
N THR A 119 -22.42 -21.49 -7.31
CA THR A 119 -23.34 -21.63 -6.15
C THR A 119 -24.02 -20.30 -5.81
N VAL A 120 -23.29 -19.18 -5.87
CA VAL A 120 -23.86 -17.85 -5.66
C VAL A 120 -24.91 -17.52 -6.72
N VAL A 121 -24.67 -17.83 -8.00
CA VAL A 121 -25.64 -17.60 -9.09
C VAL A 121 -26.91 -18.43 -8.90
N ILE A 122 -26.79 -19.70 -8.51
CA ILE A 122 -27.95 -20.56 -8.25
C ILE A 122 -28.79 -19.99 -7.08
N LEU A 123 -28.13 -19.57 -6.00
CA LEU A 123 -28.80 -18.96 -4.85
C LEU A 123 -29.50 -17.65 -5.23
N MET A 124 -28.85 -16.79 -6.03
CA MET A 124 -29.47 -15.57 -6.56
C MET A 124 -30.71 -15.88 -7.40
N ALA A 125 -30.65 -16.87 -8.29
CA ALA A 125 -31.78 -17.25 -9.12
C ALA A 125 -32.94 -17.80 -8.29
N PHE A 126 -32.64 -18.61 -7.28
CA PHE A 126 -33.64 -19.15 -6.35
C PHE A 126 -34.33 -18.04 -5.55
N LEU A 127 -33.55 -17.12 -4.98
CA LEU A 127 -34.11 -15.97 -4.26
C LEU A 127 -34.96 -15.09 -5.16
N ALA A 128 -34.48 -14.76 -6.37
CA ALA A 128 -35.23 -13.97 -7.33
C ALA A 128 -36.56 -14.62 -7.73
N LEU A 129 -36.60 -15.95 -7.85
CA LEU A 129 -37.82 -16.69 -8.13
C LEU A 129 -38.81 -16.58 -6.96
N ILE A 130 -38.33 -16.76 -5.74
CA ILE A 130 -39.16 -16.62 -4.53
C ILE A 130 -39.71 -15.20 -4.41
N ASP A 131 -38.87 -14.17 -4.60
CA ASP A 131 -39.28 -12.77 -4.55
C ASP A 131 -40.34 -12.47 -5.61
N PHE A 132 -40.21 -13.05 -6.81
CA PHE A 132 -41.21 -12.91 -7.87
C PHE A 132 -42.53 -13.57 -7.51
N VAL A 133 -42.50 -14.80 -6.97
CA VAL A 133 -43.71 -15.52 -6.56
C VAL A 133 -44.41 -14.77 -5.43
N PHE A 134 -43.66 -14.36 -4.38
CA PHE A 134 -44.23 -13.59 -3.29
C PHE A 134 -44.79 -12.25 -3.77
N GLY A 135 -44.10 -11.53 -4.66
CA GLY A 135 -44.60 -10.30 -5.26
C GLY A 135 -45.96 -10.51 -5.93
N ARG A 136 -46.10 -11.56 -6.74
CA ARG A 136 -47.38 -11.89 -7.40
C ARG A 136 -48.47 -12.29 -6.41
N VAL A 137 -48.13 -13.01 -5.35
CA VAL A 137 -49.09 -13.38 -4.29
C VAL A 137 -49.57 -12.15 -3.53
N PHE A 138 -48.65 -11.23 -3.17
CA PHE A 138 -49.00 -9.99 -2.49
C PHE A 138 -49.82 -9.04 -3.38
N ASP A 139 -49.49 -8.93 -4.67
CA ASP A 139 -50.26 -8.12 -5.62
C ASP A 139 -51.72 -8.59 -5.73
N VAL A 140 -51.94 -9.91 -5.79
CA VAL A 140 -53.29 -10.50 -5.85
C VAL A 140 -54.06 -10.27 -4.55
N ILE A 141 -53.40 -10.36 -3.38
CA ILE A 141 -54.02 -10.16 -2.07
C ILE A 141 -54.33 -8.69 -1.78
N LEU A 142 -53.46 -7.76 -2.17
CA LEU A 142 -53.63 -6.33 -1.90
C LEU A 142 -54.59 -5.65 -2.90
N TRP A 143 -54.78 -6.24 -4.09
CA TRP A 143 -55.73 -5.77 -5.10
C TRP A 143 -57.07 -6.54 -5.09
N SER A 144 -57.28 -7.43 -4.12
CA SER A 144 -58.60 -8.01 -3.78
C SER A 144 -59.18 -7.34 -2.54
#